data_AF-A0A143XDJ5-F1
#
_entry.id   AF-A0A143XDJ5-F1
#
_cell.length_a   1.000
_cell.length_b   1.000
_cell.length_c   1.000
_cell.angle_alpha   90.00
_cell.angle_beta   90.00
_cell.angle_gamma   90.00
#
_symmetry.space_group_name_H-M   'P 1'
#
loop_
_entity.id
_entity.type
_entity.pdbx_description
1 polymer ?
#
loop_
_entity_poly.entity_id
_entity_poly.type
_entity_poly.pdbx_seq_one_letter_code
_entity_poly.pdbx_strand_id
1 'polypeptide(L)'
;MVCYIPRASYELRPVYISTNPFGNTYRRNHEGDYLCTDAEVRRMFADAEHDRHPQDGRILTGFDFERDMESLQQYRQTLASLQPSHPWVGISDMDFLKKTGAYATEYETGKEGFTLAGLLMFGKYDSIINRSGDPMYFVDYRERLATDDPDIRWTHRIYPDGTWEANLYQFYIRIYNRLIQSLPRPFMMKDGVRRPMTPCGRRSSTALSTKT
;
A
#
# COMPACT_ATOMS: atom_id res chain seq x y z
N MET A 1 41.35 6.95 -17.84
CA MET A 1 40.79 7.04 -16.47
C MET A 1 39.37 6.50 -16.52
N VAL A 2 39.05 5.46 -15.75
CA VAL A 2 37.70 4.91 -15.65
C VAL A 2 37.16 5.33 -14.28
N CYS A 3 36.03 6.05 -14.28
CA CYS A 3 35.36 6.48 -13.07
C CYS A 3 34.04 5.72 -12.94
N TYR A 4 33.85 5.01 -11.83
CA TYR A 4 32.61 4.34 -11.50
C TYR A 4 31.79 5.25 -10.59
N ILE A 5 30.64 5.72 -11.09
CA ILE A 5 29.74 6.60 -10.36
C ILE A 5 28.49 5.78 -10.01
N PRO A 6 28.26 5.46 -8.72
CA PRO A 6 27.06 4.74 -8.32
C PRO A 6 25.81 5.59 -8.50
N ARG A 7 24.65 4.94 -8.65
CA ARG A 7 23.36 5.63 -8.66
C ARG A 7 23.12 6.26 -7.28
N ALA A 8 22.89 7.58 -7.24
CA ALA A 8 22.54 8.28 -6.00
C ALA A 8 21.25 7.70 -5.40
N SER A 9 21.17 7.58 -4.07
CA SER A 9 19.92 7.26 -3.35
C SER A 9 18.85 8.33 -3.63
N TYR A 10 17.56 8.01 -3.43
CA TYR A 10 16.49 8.96 -3.71
C TYR A 10 16.59 10.22 -2.84
N GLU A 11 16.95 10.09 -1.56
CA GLU A 11 17.22 11.21 -0.64
C GLU A 11 18.25 12.25 -1.14
N LEU A 12 19.15 11.84 -2.05
CA LEU A 12 20.21 12.68 -2.61
C LEU A 12 19.86 13.21 -4.01
N ARG A 13 18.66 12.93 -4.51
CA ARG A 13 18.17 13.43 -5.80
C ARG A 13 17.29 14.66 -5.59
N PRO A 14 17.25 15.60 -6.55
CA PRO A 14 18.07 15.65 -7.75
C PRO A 14 19.56 15.96 -7.45
N VAL A 15 20.46 15.41 -8.27
CA VAL A 15 21.88 15.81 -8.31
C VAL A 15 22.06 16.80 -9.45
N TYR A 16 22.58 17.99 -9.17
CA TYR A 16 22.65 19.12 -10.10
C TYR A 16 24.01 19.82 -10.05
N ILE A 17 24.38 20.46 -11.16
CA ILE A 17 25.76 20.97 -11.38
C ILE A 17 25.99 22.36 -10.74
N SER A 18 24.92 23.15 -10.59
CA SER A 18 24.97 24.55 -10.13
C SER A 18 24.33 24.72 -8.75
N THR A 19 24.04 25.95 -8.30
CA THR A 19 23.25 26.22 -7.10
C THR A 19 21.74 26.06 -7.32
N ASN A 20 21.28 26.20 -8.57
CA ASN A 20 19.87 26.04 -8.93
C ASN A 20 19.62 24.65 -9.57
N PRO A 21 18.75 23.79 -9.02
CA PRO A 21 18.43 22.48 -9.60
C PRO A 21 17.67 22.58 -10.93
N PHE A 22 16.87 23.64 -11.13
CA PHE A 22 16.10 23.84 -12.36
C PHE A 22 17.02 24.25 -13.50
N GLY A 23 16.92 23.55 -14.64
CA GLY A 23 17.81 23.77 -15.79
C GLY A 23 19.25 23.26 -15.62
N ASN A 24 19.62 22.69 -14.47
CA ASN A 24 20.98 22.16 -14.21
C ASN A 24 20.98 20.71 -13.69
N THR A 25 19.85 20.01 -13.76
CA THR A 25 19.73 18.59 -13.41
C THR A 25 19.71 17.76 -14.68
N TYR A 26 20.55 16.73 -14.76
CA TYR A 26 20.63 15.83 -15.91
C TYR A 26 20.37 14.40 -15.47
N ARG A 27 19.70 13.61 -16.33
CA ARG A 27 19.50 12.18 -16.13
C ARG A 27 20.10 11.40 -17.30
N ARG A 28 20.97 10.45 -16.99
CA ARG A 28 21.48 9.48 -17.96
C ARG A 28 20.40 8.46 -18.30
N ASN A 29 20.01 8.40 -19.56
CA ASN A 29 19.11 7.38 -20.10
C ASN A 29 19.85 6.67 -21.24
N HIS A 30 20.01 5.34 -21.13
CA HIS A 30 20.64 4.47 -22.13
C HIS A 30 21.95 5.02 -22.72
N GLU A 31 21.86 5.82 -23.79
CA GLU A 31 22.98 6.29 -24.61
C GLU A 31 23.47 7.71 -24.28
N GLY A 32 22.76 8.48 -23.45
CA GLY A 32 23.12 9.89 -23.23
C GLY A 32 22.57 10.52 -21.96
N ASP A 33 23.00 11.76 -21.72
CA ASP A 33 22.55 12.59 -20.62
C ASP A 33 21.54 13.62 -21.13
N TYR A 34 20.36 13.62 -20.52
CA TYR A 34 19.27 14.51 -20.91
C TYR A 34 18.98 15.49 -19.78
N LEU A 35 18.75 16.74 -20.14
CA LEU A 35 18.30 17.75 -19.19
C LEU A 35 16.91 17.38 -18.66
N CYS A 36 16.77 17.32 -17.34
CA CYS A 36 15.49 17.08 -16.69
C CYS A 36 14.58 18.30 -16.85
N THR A 37 13.30 18.02 -17.11
CA THR A 37 12.25 19.05 -17.05
C THR A 37 11.99 19.48 -15.60
N ASP A 38 11.46 20.69 -15.40
CA ASP A 38 11.10 21.18 -14.06
C ASP A 38 10.15 20.23 -13.32
N ALA A 39 9.24 19.57 -14.04
CA ALA A 39 8.33 18.59 -13.47
C ALA A 39 9.06 17.33 -12.98
N GLU A 40 10.10 16.88 -13.68
CA GLU A 40 10.94 15.77 -13.24
C GLU A 40 11.79 16.16 -12.03
N VAL A 41 12.36 17.37 -12.03
CA VAL A 41 13.12 17.88 -10.88
C VAL A 41 12.23 17.97 -9.63
N ARG A 42 11.01 18.48 -9.75
CA ARG A 42 10.04 18.51 -8.63
C ARG A 42 9.66 17.10 -8.15
N ARG A 43 9.50 16.14 -9.06
CA ARG A 43 9.26 14.74 -8.68
C ARG A 43 10.44 14.15 -7.92
N MET A 44 11.68 14.41 -8.34
CA MET A 44 12.86 13.94 -7.61
C MET A 44 12.92 14.50 -6.18
N PHE A 45 12.57 15.77 -5.99
CA PHE A 45 12.45 16.34 -4.64
C PHE A 45 11.33 15.69 -3.82
N ALA A 46 10.17 15.43 -4.44
CA ALA A 46 9.07 14.75 -3.77
C ALA A 46 9.44 13.31 -3.36
N ASP A 47 10.16 12.58 -4.22
CA ASP A 47 10.65 11.23 -3.92
C ASP A 47 11.71 11.26 -2.81
N ALA A 48 12.62 12.24 -2.82
CA ALA A 48 13.63 12.42 -1.78
C ALA A 48 13.01 12.73 -0.41
N GLU A 49 11.93 13.52 -0.41
CA GLU A 49 11.16 13.83 0.78
C GLU A 49 10.36 12.63 1.28
N HIS A 50 9.82 11.80 0.38
CA HIS A 50 9.07 10.58 0.76
C HIS A 50 9.93 9.58 1.56
N ASP A 51 11.22 9.44 1.22
CA ASP A 51 12.13 8.56 1.95
C ASP A 51 12.37 9.04 3.40
N ARG A 52 12.38 10.36 3.63
CA ARG A 52 12.58 10.95 4.96
C ARG A 52 11.28 11.06 5.75
N HIS A 53 10.21 11.40 5.07
CA HIS A 53 8.87 11.59 5.60
C HIS A 53 7.87 10.83 4.72
N PRO A 54 7.61 9.55 5.06
CA PRO A 54 6.62 8.76 4.35
C PRO A 54 5.29 9.51 4.31
N GLN A 55 4.70 9.59 3.12
CA GLN A 55 3.49 10.41 2.89
C GLN A 55 2.31 9.93 3.73
N ASP A 56 2.25 8.61 3.98
CA ASP A 56 1.29 7.94 4.85
C ASP A 56 1.61 8.13 6.35
N GLY A 57 2.86 8.43 6.71
CA GLY A 57 3.29 8.77 8.06
C GLY A 57 2.95 10.19 8.52
N ARG A 58 2.39 11.03 7.63
CA ARG A 58 2.00 12.42 7.94
C ARG A 58 0.99 12.47 9.08
N ILE A 59 1.30 13.21 10.15
CA ILE A 59 0.41 13.45 11.29
C ILE A 59 -0.70 14.43 10.89
N LEU A 60 -1.94 14.03 11.13
CA LEU A 60 -3.16 14.79 10.86
C LEU A 60 -3.71 15.38 12.16
N THR A 61 -3.49 16.68 12.35
CA THR A 61 -3.97 17.40 13.54
C THR A 61 -5.48 17.59 13.51
N GLY A 62 -6.17 17.34 14.63
CA GLY A 62 -7.61 17.58 14.79
C GLY A 62 -8.52 16.39 14.44
N PHE A 63 -7.96 15.24 14.10
CA PHE A 63 -8.70 13.98 14.04
C PHE A 63 -8.80 13.39 15.44
N ASP A 64 -10.03 13.19 15.92
CA ASP A 64 -10.31 12.73 17.28
C ASP A 64 -10.71 11.24 17.30
N PHE A 65 -10.27 10.57 18.36
CA PHE A 65 -10.34 9.13 18.60
C PHE A 65 -11.77 8.62 18.84
N GLU A 66 -12.65 9.42 19.46
CA GLU A 66 -13.90 8.91 20.02
C GLU A 66 -14.98 8.51 19.00
N ARG A 67 -14.84 8.88 17.72
CA ARG A 67 -15.94 8.70 16.75
C ARG A 67 -15.75 7.55 15.77
N ASP A 68 -14.55 6.99 15.62
CA ASP A 68 -14.15 6.22 14.42
C ASP A 68 -13.44 4.88 14.74
N MET A 69 -13.98 4.10 15.69
CA MET A 69 -13.26 2.94 16.27
C MET A 69 -13.79 1.55 15.88
N GLU A 70 -14.88 1.45 15.15
CA GLU A 70 -15.49 0.14 14.85
C GLU A 70 -14.54 -0.78 14.07
N SER A 71 -13.86 -0.22 13.06
CA SER A 71 -12.91 -0.96 12.23
C SER A 71 -11.67 -1.40 13.02
N LEU A 72 -11.20 -0.57 13.96
CA LEU A 72 -10.10 -0.95 14.84
C LEU A 72 -10.50 -2.12 15.74
N GLN A 73 -11.68 -2.06 16.37
CA GLN A 73 -12.15 -3.14 17.24
C GLN A 73 -12.30 -4.46 16.48
N GLN A 74 -12.88 -4.42 15.28
CA GLN A 74 -12.98 -5.60 14.41
C GLN A 74 -11.59 -6.16 14.03
N TYR A 75 -10.62 -5.29 13.72
CA TYR A 75 -9.24 -5.71 13.45
C TYR A 75 -8.64 -6.41 14.65
N ARG A 76 -8.78 -5.83 15.85
CA ARG A 76 -8.24 -6.38 17.09
C ARG A 76 -8.85 -7.72 17.47
N GLN A 77 -10.16 -7.87 17.30
CA GLN A 77 -10.86 -9.15 17.51
C GLN A 77 -10.36 -10.22 16.53
N THR A 78 -10.13 -9.84 15.28
CA THR A 78 -9.56 -10.74 14.26
C THR A 78 -8.14 -11.15 14.63
N LEU A 79 -7.29 -10.20 15.05
CA LEU A 79 -5.94 -10.47 15.53
C LEU A 79 -5.94 -11.42 16.74
N ALA A 80 -6.79 -11.17 17.73
CA ALA A 80 -6.91 -12.01 18.91
C ALA A 80 -7.40 -13.43 18.58
N SER A 81 -8.26 -13.56 17.56
CA SER A 81 -8.76 -14.87 17.12
C SER A 81 -7.71 -15.66 16.34
N LEU A 82 -6.93 -15.00 15.48
CA LEU A 82 -5.88 -15.63 14.67
C LEU A 82 -4.61 -15.93 15.46
N GLN A 83 -4.24 -15.05 16.39
CA GLN A 83 -3.02 -15.14 17.20
C GLN A 83 -3.30 -14.79 18.67
N PRO A 84 -3.95 -15.68 19.44
CA PRO A 84 -4.32 -15.40 20.82
C PRO A 84 -3.13 -15.09 21.74
N SER A 85 -1.96 -15.65 21.45
CA SER A 85 -0.72 -15.43 22.21
C SER A 85 0.08 -14.21 21.75
N HIS A 86 -0.44 -13.39 20.82
CA HIS A 86 0.28 -12.23 20.32
C HIS A 86 0.39 -11.15 21.41
N PRO A 87 1.58 -10.55 21.65
CA PRO A 87 1.79 -9.59 22.72
C PRO A 87 0.87 -8.36 22.65
N TRP A 88 0.37 -8.02 21.46
CA TRP A 88 -0.49 -6.86 21.25
C TRP A 88 -1.98 -7.14 21.47
N VAL A 89 -2.38 -8.35 21.85
CA VAL A 89 -3.79 -8.64 22.18
C VAL A 89 -4.19 -7.90 23.46
N GLY A 90 -3.32 -7.89 24.47
CA GLY A 90 -3.61 -7.34 25.80
C GLY A 90 -3.27 -5.85 26.02
N ILE A 91 -2.76 -5.14 25.01
CA ILE A 91 -2.39 -3.71 25.15
C ILE A 91 -3.59 -2.79 24.92
N SER A 92 -3.52 -1.53 25.34
CA SER A 92 -4.58 -0.54 25.08
C SER A 92 -4.73 -0.25 23.57
N ASP A 93 -5.84 0.37 23.17
CA ASP A 93 -6.04 0.79 21.78
C ASP A 93 -5.05 1.85 21.32
N MET A 94 -4.74 2.80 22.20
CA MET A 94 -3.76 3.83 21.89
C MET A 94 -2.35 3.24 21.75
N ASP A 95 -1.96 2.31 22.62
CA ASP A 95 -0.66 1.63 22.49
C ASP A 95 -0.59 0.79 21.22
N PHE A 96 -1.69 0.17 20.84
CA PHE A 96 -1.79 -0.59 19.60
C PHE A 96 -1.61 0.33 18.39
N LEU A 97 -2.32 1.45 18.33
CA LEU A 97 -2.20 2.43 17.24
C LEU A 97 -0.79 3.03 17.15
N LYS A 98 -0.15 3.30 18.30
CA LYS A 98 1.24 3.75 18.34
C LYS A 98 2.20 2.69 17.81
N LYS A 99 2.02 1.42 18.19
CA LYS A 99 2.86 0.31 17.71
C LYS A 99 2.68 -0.02 16.24
N THR A 100 1.47 0.17 15.69
CA THR A 100 1.20 -0.02 14.27
C THR A 100 1.56 1.20 13.41
N GLY A 101 1.94 2.33 14.03
CA GLY A 101 2.21 3.58 13.32
C GLY A 101 0.96 4.31 12.84
N ALA A 102 -0.24 3.86 13.25
CA ALA A 102 -1.50 4.55 12.98
C ALA A 102 -1.65 5.85 13.79
N TYR A 103 -0.92 5.96 14.91
CA TYR A 103 -0.79 7.18 15.71
C TYR A 103 0.69 7.43 15.96
N ALA A 104 1.15 8.67 15.79
CA ALA A 104 2.55 9.03 15.92
C ALA A 104 2.74 10.32 16.71
N THR A 105 3.93 10.45 17.29
CA THR A 105 4.42 11.68 17.90
C THR A 105 5.70 12.08 17.17
N GLU A 106 5.69 13.25 16.56
CA GLU A 106 6.85 13.88 15.94
C GLU A 106 7.67 14.57 17.04
N TYR A 107 8.78 13.96 17.44
CA TYR A 107 9.59 14.44 18.57
C TYR A 107 10.22 15.82 18.32
N GLU A 108 10.55 16.16 17.08
CA GLU A 108 11.18 17.44 16.74
C GLU A 108 10.23 18.62 16.97
N THR A 109 8.94 18.45 16.64
CA THR A 109 7.94 19.52 16.71
C THR A 109 7.00 19.39 17.91
N GLY A 110 7.00 18.23 18.57
CA GLY A 110 6.06 17.88 19.63
C GLY A 110 4.64 17.59 19.15
N LYS A 111 4.40 17.53 17.83
CA LYS A 111 3.07 17.22 17.28
C LYS A 111 2.73 15.76 17.51
N GLU A 112 1.51 15.48 17.92
CA GLU A 112 0.97 14.14 18.00
C GLU A 112 -0.40 14.05 17.34
N GLY A 113 -0.72 12.87 16.82
CA GLY A 113 -1.98 12.62 16.16
C GLY A 113 -1.99 11.35 15.32
N PHE A 114 -3.13 11.11 14.68
CA PHE A 114 -3.25 10.03 13.72
C PHE A 114 -2.40 10.29 12.49
N THR A 115 -1.76 9.23 12.00
CA THR A 115 -1.10 9.28 10.70
C THR A 115 -2.14 9.14 9.59
N LEU A 116 -1.81 9.57 8.37
CA LEU A 116 -2.64 9.29 7.20
C LEU A 116 -2.85 7.78 7.02
N ALA A 117 -1.85 6.95 7.31
CA ALA A 117 -1.98 5.49 7.33
C ALA A 117 -3.04 5.01 8.33
N GLY A 118 -3.02 5.53 9.56
CA GLY A 118 -4.02 5.21 10.58
C GLY A 118 -5.43 5.60 10.13
N LEU A 119 -5.57 6.78 9.55
CA LEU A 119 -6.83 7.27 9.00
C LEU A 119 -7.33 6.38 7.84
N LEU A 120 -6.46 6.01 6.90
CA LEU A 120 -6.81 5.13 5.78
C LEU A 120 -7.20 3.72 6.25
N MET A 121 -6.56 3.20 7.30
CA MET A 121 -6.80 1.86 7.81
C MET A 121 -8.09 1.74 8.61
N PHE A 122 -8.38 2.70 9.50
CA PHE A 122 -9.44 2.57 10.50
C PHE A 122 -10.46 3.71 10.50
N GLY A 123 -10.18 4.82 9.83
CA GLY A 123 -11.03 6.00 9.83
C GLY A 123 -12.36 5.80 9.09
N LYS A 124 -13.26 6.77 9.25
CA LYS A 124 -14.46 6.86 8.41
C LYS A 124 -14.13 7.35 7.01
N TYR A 125 -14.97 6.96 6.06
CA TYR A 125 -14.77 7.38 4.68
C TYR A 125 -14.78 8.90 4.53
N ASP A 126 -15.71 9.60 5.17
CA ASP A 126 -15.78 11.08 5.16
C ASP A 126 -14.54 11.75 5.74
N SER A 127 -13.96 11.13 6.79
CA SER A 127 -12.73 11.58 7.42
C SER A 127 -11.53 11.39 6.46
N ILE A 128 -11.49 10.25 5.74
CA ILE A 128 -10.46 9.93 4.75
C ILE A 128 -10.50 10.92 3.57
N ILE A 129 -11.66 11.13 2.94
CA ILE A 129 -11.79 11.99 1.75
C ILE A 129 -11.79 13.49 2.07
N ASN A 130 -11.69 13.84 3.35
CA ASN A 130 -11.55 15.22 3.78
C ASN A 130 -10.32 15.88 3.12
N ARG A 131 -10.38 17.19 2.89
CA ARG A 131 -9.27 18.00 2.36
C ARG A 131 -7.95 17.80 3.11
N SER A 132 -8.02 17.54 4.42
CA SER A 132 -6.84 17.29 5.25
C SER A 132 -6.30 15.85 5.15
N GLY A 133 -7.14 14.89 4.77
CA GLY A 133 -6.80 13.48 4.56
C GLY A 133 -6.27 13.23 3.15
N ASP A 134 -7.00 12.45 2.35
CA ASP A 134 -6.75 12.16 0.94
C ASP A 134 -8.06 12.28 0.12
N PRO A 135 -8.34 13.44 -0.49
CA PRO A 135 -9.54 13.66 -1.30
C PRO A 135 -9.65 12.80 -2.56
N MET A 136 -8.55 12.18 -3.00
CA MET A 136 -8.54 11.31 -4.17
C MET A 136 -8.64 9.83 -3.81
N TYR A 137 -8.75 9.53 -2.51
CA TYR A 137 -8.89 8.16 -2.03
C TYR A 137 -10.15 7.51 -2.58
N PHE A 138 -9.97 6.36 -3.24
CA PHE A 138 -11.06 5.54 -3.74
C PHE A 138 -10.59 4.10 -3.89
N VAL A 139 -11.32 3.16 -3.27
CA VAL A 139 -11.07 1.72 -3.41
C VAL A 139 -12.04 1.12 -4.42
N ASP A 140 -11.55 0.30 -5.35
CA ASP A 140 -12.39 -0.34 -6.37
C ASP A 140 -11.89 -1.75 -6.64
N TYR A 141 -12.66 -2.74 -6.20
CA TYR A 141 -12.46 -4.13 -6.58
C TYR A 141 -13.36 -4.46 -7.75
N ARG A 142 -12.77 -5.00 -8.82
CA ARG A 142 -13.49 -5.44 -10.02
C ARG A 142 -13.09 -6.87 -10.33
N GLU A 143 -14.08 -7.75 -10.33
CA GLU A 143 -13.92 -9.13 -10.73
C GLU A 143 -14.59 -9.35 -12.08
N ARG A 144 -13.93 -10.13 -12.94
CA ARG A 144 -14.50 -10.62 -14.18
C ARG A 144 -14.19 -12.10 -14.32
N LEU A 145 -15.15 -12.94 -13.98
CA LEU A 145 -15.10 -14.36 -14.31
C LEU A 145 -15.43 -14.55 -15.79
N ALA A 146 -14.86 -15.59 -16.40
CA ALA A 146 -15.18 -15.97 -17.77
C ALA A 146 -16.70 -16.18 -17.86
N THR A 147 -17.36 -15.30 -18.60
CA THR A 147 -18.80 -15.29 -18.81
C THR A 147 -19.02 -15.28 -20.31
N ASP A 148 -19.98 -16.07 -20.78
CA ASP A 148 -20.27 -16.19 -22.22
C ASP A 148 -20.97 -14.95 -22.80
N ASP A 149 -21.40 -14.04 -21.93
CA ASP A 149 -22.06 -12.78 -22.29
C ASP A 149 -21.04 -11.64 -22.50
N PRO A 150 -20.91 -11.10 -23.72
CA PRO A 150 -19.98 -10.01 -24.01
C PRO A 150 -20.38 -8.65 -23.38
N ASP A 151 -21.64 -8.47 -22.96
CA ASP A 151 -22.13 -7.23 -22.35
C ASP A 151 -21.81 -7.14 -20.84
N ILE A 152 -21.46 -8.27 -20.20
CA ILE A 152 -21.07 -8.30 -18.80
C ILE A 152 -19.63 -7.79 -18.65
N ARG A 153 -19.52 -6.51 -18.26
CA ARG A 153 -18.22 -5.85 -18.04
C ARG A 153 -17.49 -6.34 -16.78
N TRP A 154 -18.22 -6.53 -15.68
CA TRP A 154 -17.72 -7.02 -14.40
C TRP A 154 -18.74 -8.00 -13.79
N THR A 155 -18.28 -9.15 -13.31
CA THR A 155 -19.13 -10.13 -12.60
C THR A 155 -19.37 -9.72 -11.15
N HIS A 156 -18.44 -8.97 -10.57
CA HIS A 156 -18.60 -8.37 -9.25
C HIS A 156 -17.85 -7.05 -9.19
N ARG A 157 -18.41 -6.07 -8.48
CA ARG A 157 -17.72 -4.81 -8.19
C ARG A 157 -17.98 -4.39 -6.74
N ILE A 158 -16.93 -4.01 -6.02
CA ILE A 158 -17.03 -3.45 -4.68
C ILE A 158 -16.36 -2.08 -4.72
N TYR A 159 -17.11 -1.06 -4.33
CA TYR A 159 -16.68 0.33 -4.31
C TYR A 159 -17.40 1.07 -3.16
N PRO A 160 -16.93 2.27 -2.77
CA PRO A 160 -17.63 3.13 -1.82
C PRO A 160 -19.01 3.53 -2.37
N ASP A 161 -20.06 2.83 -1.95
CA ASP A 161 -21.45 3.06 -2.35
C ASP A 161 -22.30 3.67 -1.21
N GLY A 162 -21.66 3.98 -0.08
CA GLY A 162 -22.30 4.52 1.12
C GLY A 162 -22.97 3.47 2.02
N THR A 163 -22.94 2.18 1.66
CA THR A 163 -23.52 1.11 2.51
C THR A 163 -22.54 0.60 3.57
N TRP A 164 -21.29 1.04 3.52
CA TRP A 164 -20.23 0.62 4.42
C TRP A 164 -19.13 1.67 4.53
N GLU A 165 -18.36 1.61 5.63
CA GLU A 165 -17.19 2.47 5.84
C GLU A 165 -16.04 2.05 4.93
N ALA A 166 -15.73 2.86 3.93
CA ALA A 166 -14.77 2.51 2.89
C ALA A 166 -13.29 2.70 3.26
N ASN A 167 -12.89 2.37 4.49
CA ASN A 167 -11.47 2.28 4.85
C ASN A 167 -10.82 1.00 4.33
N LEU A 168 -9.49 0.96 4.38
CA LEU A 168 -8.70 -0.15 3.82
C LEU A 168 -8.98 -1.48 4.52
N TYR A 169 -9.20 -1.47 5.84
CA TYR A 169 -9.51 -2.71 6.57
C TYR A 169 -10.86 -3.30 6.16
N GLN A 170 -11.91 -2.47 6.15
CA GLN A 170 -13.25 -2.85 5.73
C GLN A 170 -13.29 -3.30 4.26
N PHE A 171 -12.47 -2.68 3.41
CA PHE A 171 -12.31 -3.09 2.03
C PHE A 171 -11.66 -4.46 1.95
N TYR A 172 -10.54 -4.65 2.66
CA TYR A 172 -9.80 -5.91 2.71
C TYR A 172 -10.68 -7.09 3.11
N ILE A 173 -11.43 -7.00 4.21
CA ILE A 173 -12.27 -8.11 4.68
C ILE A 173 -13.39 -8.48 3.69
N ARG A 174 -13.92 -7.49 2.95
CA ARG A 174 -14.96 -7.71 1.92
C ARG A 174 -14.40 -8.43 0.71
N ILE A 175 -13.20 -8.05 0.26
CA ILE A 175 -12.57 -8.68 -0.91
C ILE A 175 -11.92 -10.02 -0.56
N TYR A 176 -11.41 -10.21 0.65
CA TYR A 176 -10.63 -11.38 1.05
C TYR A 176 -11.41 -12.70 0.86
N ASN A 177 -12.67 -12.73 1.28
CA ASN A 177 -13.53 -13.90 1.09
C ASN A 177 -13.74 -14.23 -0.39
N ARG A 178 -13.83 -13.21 -1.26
CA ARG A 178 -13.94 -13.39 -2.70
C ARG A 178 -12.64 -13.90 -3.30
N LEU A 179 -11.50 -13.34 -2.92
CA LEU A 179 -10.18 -13.76 -3.41
C LEU A 179 -9.89 -15.24 -3.11
N ILE A 180 -10.28 -15.73 -1.92
CA ILE A 180 -10.09 -17.16 -1.58
C ILE A 180 -11.05 -18.05 -2.37
N GLN A 181 -12.30 -17.62 -2.55
CA GLN A 181 -13.31 -18.39 -3.29
C GLN A 181 -13.06 -18.42 -4.80
N SER A 182 -12.51 -17.34 -5.36
CA SER A 182 -12.29 -17.18 -6.79
C SER A 182 -10.99 -17.83 -7.28
N LEU A 183 -10.19 -18.44 -6.41
CA LEU A 183 -9.09 -19.32 -6.83
C LEU A 183 -9.69 -20.55 -7.52
N PRO A 184 -9.63 -20.66 -8.86
CA PRO A 184 -10.05 -21.88 -9.52
C PRO A 184 -9.16 -23.00 -8.96
N ARG A 185 -9.78 -24.08 -8.48
CA ARG A 185 -9.08 -25.36 -8.37
C ARG A 185 -9.18 -25.99 -9.76
N PRO A 186 -8.23 -25.74 -10.68
CA PRO A 186 -8.25 -26.45 -11.95
C PRO A 186 -8.28 -27.95 -11.62
N PHE A 187 -9.19 -28.66 -12.27
CA PHE A 187 -9.20 -30.10 -12.27
C PHE A 187 -9.14 -30.52 -13.73
N MET A 188 -8.39 -31.58 -14.00
CA MET A 188 -8.40 -32.21 -15.31
C MET A 188 -9.24 -33.48 -15.20
N MET A 189 -10.13 -33.69 -16.17
CA MET A 189 -10.69 -35.00 -16.40
C MET A 189 -9.71 -35.79 -17.25
N LYS A 190 -9.25 -36.94 -16.75
CA LYS A 190 -8.51 -37.93 -17.53
C LYS A 190 -9.29 -39.24 -17.44
N ASP A 191 -9.73 -39.76 -18.58
CA ASP A 191 -10.48 -41.02 -18.68
C ASP A 191 -11.75 -41.06 -17.80
N GLY A 192 -12.54 -39.98 -17.81
CA GLY A 192 -13.80 -39.89 -17.05
C GLY A 192 -13.63 -39.73 -15.52
N VAL A 193 -12.41 -39.73 -15.00
CA VAL A 193 -12.12 -39.54 -13.57
C VAL A 193 -11.60 -38.12 -13.31
N ARG A 194 -12.25 -37.42 -12.38
CA ARG A 194 -11.84 -36.09 -11.93
C ARG A 194 -10.54 -36.19 -11.13
N ARG A 195 -9.44 -35.63 -11.63
CA ARG A 195 -8.19 -35.50 -10.87
C ARG A 195 -7.98 -34.04 -10.42
N PRO A 196 -7.82 -33.77 -9.12
CA PRO A 196 -7.47 -32.44 -8.65
C PRO A 196 -6.07 -32.10 -9.17
N MET A 197 -5.92 -30.94 -9.80
CA MET A 197 -4.61 -30.45 -10.22
C MET A 197 -3.96 -29.83 -8.96
N THR A 198 -2.84 -30.40 -8.50
CA THR A 198 -2.06 -29.80 -7.41
C THR A 198 -1.62 -28.40 -7.83
N PRO A 199 -1.65 -27.38 -6.94
CA PRO A 199 -1.25 -26.03 -7.30
C PRO A 199 0.15 -26.05 -7.90
N CYS A 200 0.35 -25.26 -8.95
CA CYS A 200 1.61 -25.12 -9.66
C CYS A 200 2.72 -24.60 -8.73
N GLY A 201 3.32 -25.48 -7.95
CA GLY A 201 4.62 -25.29 -7.30
C GLY A 201 5.74 -25.60 -8.28
N ARG A 202 5.84 -24.88 -9.41
CA ARG A 202 7.12 -24.74 -10.10
C ARG A 202 7.73 -23.42 -9.66
N ARG A 203 8.32 -23.43 -8.46
CA ARG A 203 9.51 -22.62 -8.23
C ARG A 203 10.54 -23.10 -9.25
N SER A 204 10.98 -22.18 -10.11
CA SER A 204 12.20 -22.31 -10.90
C SER A 204 13.38 -22.54 -9.95
N SER A 205 13.69 -23.80 -9.65
CA SER A 205 14.94 -24.20 -9.01
C SER A 205 15.97 -24.54 -10.10
N THR A 206 16.56 -23.53 -10.73
CA THR A 206 17.78 -23.62 -11.56
C THR A 206 18.23 -22.16 -11.80
N ALA A 207 19.38 -21.63 -11.39
CA ALA A 207 20.63 -22.18 -10.92
C ALA A 207 21.33 -21.13 -10.01
N LEU A 208 21.87 -21.55 -8.87
CA LEU A 208 23.12 -20.97 -8.35
C LEU A 208 24.09 -22.14 -8.23
N SER A 209 24.98 -22.26 -9.23
CA SER A 209 26.20 -23.04 -9.09
C SER A 209 27.20 -22.17 -8.35
N THR A 210 27.39 -22.43 -7.06
CA THR A 210 28.61 -22.07 -6.36
C THR A 210 29.70 -23.01 -6.83
N LYS A 211 30.65 -22.49 -7.60
CA LYS A 211 32.01 -23.05 -7.63
C LYS A 211 32.86 -22.25 -6.66
N THR A 212 33.53 -23.03 -5.81
CA THR A 212 34.71 -22.70 -5.01
C THR A 212 35.80 -22.06 -5.85
#